data_AF-A0A841FAG5-F1
#
_entry.id   AF-A0A841FAG5-F1
#
_cell.length_a   1.000
_cell.length_b   1.000
_cell.length_c   1.000
_cell.angle_alpha   90.00
_cell.angle_beta   90.00
_cell.angle_gamma   90.00
#
_symmetry.space_group_name_H-M   'P 1'
#
loop_
_entity.id
_entity.type
_entity.pdbx_description
1 polymer ?
#
loop_
_entity_poly.entity_id
_entity_poly.type
_entity_poly.pdbx_seq_one_letter_code
_entity_poly.pdbx_strand_id
1 'polypeptide(L)'
;MTVLEAVLVFAGIPLAVVLIIVGLVYGPSTGSKSRRYRPGRPFTFTPVWFLARPEEMSLTSAGTDVLPASVKALPAGEDAELTGLVTATVKGGASGSW
;
A
#
# COMPACT_ATOMS: atom_id res chain seq x y z
N MET A 1 -48.18 -12.10 14.70
CA MET A 1 -47.31 -10.92 14.67
C MET A 1 -47.24 -10.31 16.06
N THR A 2 -46.22 -10.64 16.84
CA THR A 2 -45.92 -9.94 18.09
C THR A 2 -44.96 -8.78 17.85
N VAL A 3 -44.90 -7.80 18.75
CA VAL A 3 -43.96 -6.66 18.63
C VAL A 3 -42.51 -7.15 18.56
N LEU A 4 -42.16 -8.16 19.36
CA LEU A 4 -40.83 -8.75 19.37
C LEU A 4 -40.51 -9.43 18.04
N GLU A 5 -41.45 -10.18 17.49
CA GLU A 5 -41.34 -10.82 16.17
C GLU A 5 -41.10 -9.77 15.07
N ALA A 6 -41.85 -8.67 15.07
CA ALA A 6 -41.65 -7.58 14.11
C ALA A 6 -40.25 -6.97 14.22
N VAL A 7 -39.77 -6.71 15.43
CA VAL A 7 -38.43 -6.14 15.65
C VAL A 7 -37.33 -7.10 15.16
N LEU A 8 -37.42 -8.39 15.46
CA LEU A 8 -36.43 -9.37 15.00
C LEU A 8 -36.40 -9.47 13.48
N VAL A 9 -37.55 -9.43 12.83
CA VAL A 9 -37.64 -9.53 11.37
C VAL A 9 -37.12 -8.26 10.71
N PHE A 10 -37.60 -7.08 11.13
CA PHE A 10 -37.31 -5.83 10.43
C PHE A 10 -35.99 -5.16 10.84
N ALA A 11 -35.46 -5.45 12.03
CA ALA A 11 -34.18 -4.90 12.49
C ALA A 11 -33.12 -5.98 12.71
N GLY A 12 -33.51 -7.13 13.26
CA GLY A 12 -32.59 -8.23 13.54
C GLY A 12 -31.97 -8.85 12.28
N ILE A 13 -32.79 -9.19 11.28
CA ILE A 13 -32.30 -9.78 10.02
C ILE A 13 -31.35 -8.82 9.29
N PRO A 14 -31.69 -7.53 9.04
CA PRO A 14 -30.77 -6.61 8.38
C PRO A 14 -29.44 -6.43 9.15
N LEU A 15 -29.51 -6.32 10.48
CA LEU A 15 -28.32 -6.16 11.30
C LEU A 15 -27.43 -7.40 11.25
N ALA A 16 -28.02 -8.60 11.27
CA ALA A 16 -27.28 -9.86 11.09
C ALA A 16 -26.58 -9.91 9.72
N VAL A 17 -27.25 -9.51 8.64
CA VAL A 17 -26.65 -9.44 7.30
C VAL A 17 -25.46 -8.48 7.28
N VAL A 18 -25.59 -7.29 7.86
CA VAL A 18 -24.49 -6.32 7.95
C VAL A 18 -23.31 -6.91 8.73
N LEU A 19 -23.56 -7.56 9.86
CA LEU A 19 -22.50 -8.20 10.67
C LEU A 19 -21.78 -9.30 9.89
N ILE A 20 -22.52 -10.11 9.12
CA ILE A 20 -21.92 -11.13 8.25
C ILE A 20 -21.01 -10.47 7.21
N ILE A 21 -21.50 -9.45 6.51
CA ILE A 21 -20.70 -8.73 5.50
C ILE A 21 -19.44 -8.13 6.12
N VAL A 22 -19.57 -7.43 7.25
CA VAL A 22 -18.45 -6.86 8.00
C VAL A 22 -17.46 -7.96 8.40
N GLY A 23 -17.94 -9.08 8.92
CA GLY A 23 -17.10 -10.23 9.27
C GLY A 23 -16.35 -10.80 8.07
N LEU A 24 -17.00 -10.92 6.90
CA LEU A 24 -16.36 -11.41 5.68
C LEU A 24 -15.32 -10.43 5.13
N VAL A 25 -15.61 -9.13 5.17
CA VAL A 25 -14.72 -8.09 4.63
C VAL A 25 -13.50 -7.89 5.53
N TYR A 26 -13.70 -7.76 6.84
CA TYR A 26 -12.65 -7.39 7.78
C TYR A 26 -12.02 -8.58 8.51
N GLY A 27 -12.68 -9.74 8.51
CA GLY A 27 -12.15 -10.98 9.10
C GLY A 27 -10.77 -11.36 8.56
N PRO A 28 -10.56 -11.44 7.24
CA PRO A 28 -9.26 -11.77 6.65
C PRO A 28 -8.17 -10.73 6.98
N SER A 29 -8.55 -9.46 7.13
CA SER A 29 -7.62 -8.36 7.40
C SER A 29 -7.07 -8.37 8.82
N THR A 30 -7.77 -8.99 9.77
CA THR A 30 -7.41 -8.94 11.20
C THR A 30 -6.15 -9.77 11.51
N GLY A 31 -5.82 -10.76 10.67
CA GLY A 31 -4.62 -11.59 10.80
C GLY A 31 -3.36 -11.04 10.12
N SER A 32 -3.50 -10.10 9.18
CA SER A 32 -2.37 -9.49 8.49
C SER A 32 -1.78 -8.37 9.33
N LYS A 33 -1.20 -8.72 10.48
CA LYS A 33 -0.25 -7.83 11.16
C LYS A 33 0.77 -7.41 10.12
N SER A 34 0.81 -6.11 9.82
CA SER A 34 1.87 -5.46 9.06
C SER A 34 3.19 -6.12 9.44
N ARG A 35 3.67 -7.03 8.60
CA ARG A 35 4.95 -7.70 8.83
C ARG A 35 5.97 -6.64 8.47
N ARG A 36 6.25 -5.77 9.44
CA ARG A 36 7.37 -4.86 9.34
C ARG A 36 8.62 -5.72 9.41
N TYR A 37 9.44 -5.65 8.37
CA TYR A 37 10.75 -6.29 8.41
C TYR A 37 11.54 -5.75 9.62
N ARG A 38 12.23 -6.65 10.31
CA ARG A 38 13.13 -6.29 11.42
C ARG A 38 14.57 -6.56 10.97
N PRO A 39 15.46 -5.56 11.02
CA PRO A 39 16.88 -5.79 10.75
C PRO A 39 17.45 -6.93 11.61
N GLY A 40 18.31 -7.76 11.03
CA GLY A 40 18.89 -8.95 11.69
C GLY A 40 18.03 -10.22 11.59
N ARG A 41 16.83 -10.16 10.98
CA ARG A 41 16.07 -11.36 10.61
C ARG A 41 16.29 -11.70 9.13
N PRO A 42 16.24 -12.98 8.73
CA PRO A 42 16.25 -13.34 7.32
C PRO A 42 15.03 -12.71 6.61
N PHE A 43 15.25 -12.20 5.40
CA PHE A 43 14.21 -11.58 4.58
C PHE A 43 13.32 -12.68 3.98
N THR A 44 12.08 -12.78 4.48
CA THR A 44 11.09 -13.80 4.04
C THR A 44 9.91 -13.19 3.28
N PHE A 45 10.03 -11.93 2.87
CA PHE A 45 9.01 -11.24 2.10
C PHE A 45 9.14 -11.58 0.62
N THR A 46 8.02 -11.59 -0.09
CA THR A 46 8.02 -11.69 -1.55
C THR A 46 8.80 -10.49 -2.13
N PRO A 47 9.78 -10.71 -3.00
CA PRO A 47 10.49 -9.62 -3.65
C PRO A 47 9.53 -8.87 -4.57
N VAL A 48 9.40 -7.57 -4.36
CA VAL A 48 8.56 -6.69 -5.20
C VAL A 48 9.42 -5.54 -5.69
N TRP A 49 9.35 -5.27 -6.99
CA TRP A 49 10.00 -4.12 -7.60
C TRP A 49 9.07 -2.92 -7.51
N PHE A 50 9.51 -1.88 -6.81
CA PHE A 50 8.81 -0.61 -6.76
C PHE A 50 9.24 0.24 -7.96
N LEU A 51 8.29 0.49 -8.85
CA LEU A 51 8.48 1.34 -10.01
C LEU A 51 8.06 2.77 -9.66
N ALA A 52 8.81 3.77 -10.11
CA ALA A 52 8.46 5.17 -9.86
C ALA A 52 7.12 5.57 -10.51
N ARG A 53 6.75 4.92 -11.62
CA ARG A 53 5.50 5.15 -12.37
C ARG A 53 4.93 3.84 -12.90
N PRO A 54 4.05 3.17 -12.14
CA PRO A 54 3.48 1.88 -12.54
C PRO A 54 2.50 2.02 -13.72
N GLU A 55 1.81 3.15 -13.84
CA GLU A 55 0.78 3.39 -14.88
C GLU A 55 1.38 3.42 -16.29
N GLU A 56 2.59 3.98 -16.43
CA GLU A 56 3.32 4.09 -17.72
C GLU A 56 3.77 2.72 -18.27
N MET A 57 3.81 1.68 -17.43
CA MET A 57 4.25 0.33 -17.84
C MET A 57 3.10 -0.61 -18.22
N SER A 58 1.84 -0.22 -17.94
CA SER A 58 0.67 -1.04 -18.27
C SER A 58 0.32 -1.06 -19.77
N LEU A 59 0.99 -0.26 -20.59
CA LEU A 59 0.77 -0.15 -22.03
C LEU A 59 1.71 -1.01 -22.90
N THR A 60 2.72 -1.68 -22.32
CA THR A 60 3.70 -2.47 -23.10
C THR A 60 3.67 -3.94 -22.70
N SER A 61 2.53 -4.57 -22.91
CA SER A 61 2.53 -6.01 -23.21
C SER A 61 2.89 -6.14 -24.69
N ALA A 62 4.05 -6.73 -24.99
CA ALA A 62 4.62 -6.98 -26.32
C ALA A 62 5.25 -5.78 -27.03
N GLY A 63 6.58 -5.66 -26.91
CA GLY A 63 7.37 -4.82 -27.81
C GLY A 63 8.70 -4.44 -27.19
N THR A 64 9.78 -4.95 -27.78
CA THR A 64 11.14 -4.47 -27.61
C THR A 64 11.22 -2.95 -27.74
N ASP A 65 11.20 -2.23 -26.63
CA ASP A 65 11.76 -0.88 -26.57
C ASP A 65 12.70 -0.82 -25.38
N VAL A 66 13.98 -0.79 -25.74
CA VAL A 66 15.11 -0.67 -24.82
C VAL A 66 15.04 0.73 -24.23
N LEU A 67 14.80 0.84 -22.92
CA LEU A 67 14.96 2.11 -22.22
C LEU A 67 16.37 2.67 -22.51
N PRO A 68 16.53 3.96 -22.86
CA PRO A 68 17.85 4.51 -23.08
C PRO A 68 18.68 4.36 -21.80
N ALA A 69 19.84 3.69 -21.92
CA ALA A 69 20.75 3.28 -20.86
C ALA A 69 21.44 4.45 -20.11
N SER A 70 20.86 5.65 -20.12
CA SER A 70 21.45 6.82 -19.47
C SER A 70 20.36 7.72 -18.91
N VAL A 71 19.77 7.29 -17.79
CA VAL A 71 19.25 8.26 -16.83
C VAL A 71 20.47 8.87 -16.16
N LYS A 72 20.72 10.16 -16.43
CA LYS A 72 21.79 10.93 -15.78
C LYS A 72 21.67 10.75 -14.28
N ALA A 73 22.71 10.20 -13.65
CA ALA A 73 22.75 10.01 -12.21
C ALA A 73 22.47 11.35 -11.53
N LEU A 74 21.48 11.37 -10.64
CA LEU A 74 21.23 12.51 -9.77
C LEU A 74 22.49 12.71 -8.90
N PRO A 75 23.03 13.93 -8.80
CA PRO A 75 24.15 14.18 -7.92
C PRO A 75 23.77 13.76 -6.49
N ALA A 76 24.67 13.08 -5.80
CA ALA A 76 24.54 12.84 -4.37
C ALA A 76 24.40 14.21 -3.71
N GLY A 77 23.27 14.46 -3.04
CA GLY A 77 22.92 15.78 -2.54
C GLY A 77 24.00 16.31 -1.59
N GLU A 78 24.72 17.33 -2.04
CA GLU A 78 25.19 18.38 -1.14
C GLU A 78 23.99 19.25 -0.79
N ASP A 79 23.96 19.72 0.45
CA ASP A 79 22.87 20.46 1.08
C ASP A 79 22.61 21.79 0.36
N ALA A 80 21.91 21.73 -0.78
CA ALA A 80 21.53 22.90 -1.55
C ALA A 80 20.27 23.50 -0.91
N GLU A 81 20.53 24.37 0.07
CA GLU A 81 19.64 25.44 0.49
C GLU A 81 19.11 26.17 -0.75
N LEU A 82 17.83 26.02 -1.09
CA LEU A 82 17.11 26.90 -2.02
C LEU A 82 15.59 26.81 -1.83
N THR A 83 15.11 27.75 -1.02
CA THR A 83 13.93 28.60 -1.23
C THR A 83 13.14 28.37 -2.53
N GLY A 84 11.90 27.92 -2.35
CA GLY A 84 10.78 28.25 -3.24
C GLY A 84 10.65 27.40 -4.50
N LEU A 85 9.95 26.27 -4.38
CA LEU A 85 8.80 25.83 -5.20
C LEU A 85 8.58 24.32 -4.96
N VAL A 86 7.46 23.99 -4.31
CA VAL A 86 6.92 22.65 -4.05
C VAL A 86 7.92 21.67 -3.43
N THR A 87 8.02 21.71 -2.10
CA THR A 87 8.59 20.62 -1.29
C THR A 87 7.73 19.37 -1.47
N ALA A 88 8.09 18.52 -2.43
CA ALA A 88 7.76 17.12 -2.34
C ALA A 88 8.43 16.62 -1.07
N THR A 89 7.65 16.41 0.00
CA THR A 89 8.14 15.87 1.26
C THR A 89 8.76 14.50 0.95
N VAL A 90 10.09 14.46 0.83
CA VAL A 90 10.87 13.23 0.70
C VAL A 90 10.70 12.48 2.02
N LYS A 91 9.61 11.71 2.14
CA LYS A 91 9.39 10.82 3.27
C LYS A 91 9.99 9.47 2.92
N GLY A 92 11.31 9.39 3.01
CA GLY A 92 12.10 8.21 2.68
C GLY A 92 13.36 8.12 3.53
N GLY A 93 13.21 8.14 4.86
CA GLY A 93 14.33 7.96 5.79
C GLY A 93 14.75 6.50 5.87
N ALA A 94 15.78 6.12 5.11
CA ALA A 94 16.61 4.94 5.38
C ALA A 94 17.98 5.40 5.88
N SER A 95 18.04 6.02 7.06
CA SER A 95 19.29 6.29 7.77
C SER A 95 19.54 5.16 8.77
N GLY A 96 20.16 4.08 8.32
CA GLY A 96 20.81 3.11 9.21
C GLY A 96 22.31 3.38 9.18
N SER A 97 22.89 3.87 10.27
CA SER A 97 24.35 3.84 10.46
C SER A 97 24.76 2.40 10.76
N TRP A 98 25.79 1.92 10.07
CA TRP A 98 26.53 0.71 10.46
C TRP A 98 27.66 1.11 11.41
#